data_AF-A0A942I5V4-F1
#
_entry.id   AF-A0A942I5V4-F1
#
_cell.length_a   1.000
_cell.length_b   1.000
_cell.length_c   1.000
_cell.angle_alpha   90.00
_cell.angle_beta   90.00
_cell.angle_gamma   90.00
#
_symmetry.space_group_name_H-M   'P 1'
#
loop_
_entity.id
_entity.type
_entity.pdbx_description
1 polymer ?
#
loop_
_entity_poly.entity_id
_entity_poly.type
_entity_poly.pdbx_seq_one_letter_code
_entity_poly.pdbx_strand_id
1 'polypeptide(L)'
;MMLALQGGKRSPFVRRVTIWLDLQGREFEPRPVDLFGADFESFRARNPLSRVAVLTTPTWWSVRVDCLRSQVGQGLEAIEAQTPEARSQKLDGLVAPHPMASTLPSSPEWPF
;
A
#
# COMPACT_ATOMS: atom_id res chain seq x y z
N MET A 1 -15.83 20.69 1.85
CA MET A 1 -14.99 19.59 1.30
C MET A 1 -15.90 18.71 0.47
N MET A 2 -15.62 18.54 -0.82
CA MET A 2 -16.54 17.85 -1.72
C MET A 2 -16.23 16.35 -1.77
N LEU A 3 -17.21 15.53 -1.38
CA LEU A 3 -17.17 14.09 -1.51
C LEU A 3 -17.47 13.70 -2.96
N ALA A 4 -16.85 12.65 -3.51
CA ALA A 4 -17.29 12.09 -4.78
C ALA A 4 -17.99 10.74 -4.54
N LEU A 5 -19.21 10.60 -5.05
CA LEU A 5 -20.01 9.39 -4.93
C LEU A 5 -20.07 8.67 -6.28
N GLN A 6 -19.41 7.53 -6.38
CA GLN A 6 -19.36 6.73 -7.59
C GLN A 6 -20.41 5.60 -7.57
N GLY A 7 -21.17 5.50 -8.67
CA GLY A 7 -21.99 4.34 -8.97
C GLY A 7 -23.17 4.62 -9.91
N GLY A 8 -23.85 3.55 -10.32
CA GLY A 8 -24.95 3.65 -11.29
C GLY A 8 -26.18 4.40 -10.75
N LYS A 9 -26.80 5.23 -11.60
CA LYS A 9 -27.99 6.04 -11.27
C LYS A 9 -29.20 5.21 -10.77
N ARG A 10 -29.29 3.93 -11.17
CA ARG A 10 -30.38 3.01 -10.78
C ARG A 10 -30.02 2.12 -9.58
N SER A 11 -28.82 2.25 -9.02
CA SER A 11 -28.39 1.39 -7.91
C SER A 11 -29.10 1.78 -6.61
N PRO A 12 -29.79 0.85 -5.94
CA PRO A 12 -30.42 1.12 -4.64
C PRO A 12 -29.38 1.39 -3.54
N PHE A 13 -28.13 0.92 -3.71
CA PHE A 13 -27.03 1.21 -2.78
C PHE A 13 -26.57 2.67 -2.90
N VAL A 14 -26.40 3.16 -4.14
CA VAL A 14 -26.05 4.56 -4.40
C VAL A 14 -27.16 5.48 -3.88
N ARG A 15 -28.42 5.14 -4.14
CA ARG A 15 -29.57 5.93 -3.66
C ARG A 15 -29.62 6.04 -2.14
N ARG A 16 -29.32 4.97 -1.40
CA ARG A 16 -29.26 5.00 0.07
C ARG A 16 -28.16 5.94 0.58
N VAL A 17 -26.98 5.90 -0.04
CA VAL A 17 -25.87 6.78 0.34
C VAL A 17 -26.18 8.24 0.00
N THR A 18 -26.78 8.52 -1.16
CA THR A 18 -27.26 9.86 -1.52
C THR A 18 -28.23 10.41 -0.47
N ILE A 19 -29.28 9.66 -0.13
CA ILE A 19 -30.25 10.08 0.89
C ILE A 19 -29.54 10.35 2.22
N TRP A 20 -28.62 9.46 2.63
CA TRP A 20 -27.86 9.66 3.85
C TRP A 20 -26.99 10.94 3.83
N LEU A 21 -26.34 11.26 2.71
CA LEU A 21 -25.56 12.48 2.56
C LEU A 21 -26.44 13.73 2.59
N ASP A 22 -27.58 13.71 1.91
CA ASP A 22 -28.56 14.79 1.90
C ASP A 22 -29.10 15.06 3.31
N LEU A 23 -29.45 14.00 4.06
CA LEU A 23 -29.92 14.12 5.45
C LEU A 23 -28.85 14.71 6.39
N GLN A 24 -27.57 14.57 6.05
CA GLN A 24 -26.46 15.11 6.82
C GLN A 24 -26.04 16.51 6.34
N GLY A 25 -26.70 17.08 5.32
CA GLY A 25 -26.32 18.35 4.71
C GLY A 25 -24.90 18.32 4.12
N ARG A 26 -24.42 17.15 3.68
CA ARG A 26 -23.07 16.98 3.15
C ARG A 26 -23.08 17.15 1.64
N GLU A 27 -22.31 18.13 1.16
CA GLU A 27 -22.09 18.30 -0.27
C GLU A 27 -21.30 17.13 -0.87
N PHE A 28 -21.78 16.63 -2.01
CA PHE A 28 -21.11 15.59 -2.78
C PHE A 28 -21.33 15.76 -4.30
N GLU A 29 -20.39 15.26 -5.07
CA GLU A 29 -20.40 15.21 -6.53
C GLU A 29 -20.80 13.79 -6.98
N PRO A 30 -21.96 13.61 -7.66
CA PRO A 30 -22.34 12.32 -8.23
C PRO A 30 -21.46 12.00 -9.44
N ARG A 31 -20.81 10.83 -9.41
CA ARG A 31 -20.02 10.29 -10.52
C ARG A 31 -20.66 9.00 -11.04
N PRO A 32 -21.51 9.08 -12.07
CA PRO A 32 -22.09 7.88 -12.66
C PRO A 32 -20.99 6.98 -13.22
N VAL A 33 -21.12 5.68 -12.98
CA VAL A 33 -20.21 4.65 -13.50
C VAL A 33 -21.05 3.54 -14.09
N ASP A 34 -20.71 3.11 -15.30
CA ASP A 34 -21.28 1.91 -15.90
C ASP A 34 -20.44 0.67 -15.55
N LEU A 35 -20.83 -0.02 -14.48
CA LEU A 35 -20.15 -1.23 -14.00
C LEU A 35 -20.27 -2.43 -14.95
N PHE A 36 -21.22 -2.42 -15.88
CA PHE A 36 -21.45 -3.53 -16.81
C PHE A 36 -21.00 -3.20 -18.23
N GLY A 37 -20.40 -2.03 -18.44
CA GLY A 37 -20.00 -1.54 -19.75
C GLY A 37 -18.57 -1.00 -19.75
N ALA A 38 -18.38 0.09 -20.50
CA ALA A 38 -17.06 0.61 -20.83
C ALA A 38 -16.21 1.01 -19.61
N ASP A 39 -16.83 1.35 -18.48
CA ASP A 39 -16.11 1.85 -17.32
C ASP A 39 -15.55 0.75 -16.40
N PHE A 40 -15.95 -0.52 -16.58
CA PHE A 40 -15.67 -1.59 -15.62
C PHE A 40 -14.18 -1.72 -15.27
N GLU A 41 -13.30 -1.85 -16.26
CA GLU A 41 -11.86 -2.01 -16.02
C GLU A 41 -11.24 -0.78 -15.36
N SER A 42 -11.63 0.42 -15.82
CA SER A 42 -11.17 1.68 -15.22
C SER A 42 -11.68 1.86 -13.77
N PHE A 43 -12.86 1.33 -13.46
CA PHE A 43 -13.43 1.34 -12.14
C PHE A 43 -12.74 0.31 -11.23
N ARG A 44 -12.53 -0.91 -11.73
CA ARG A 44 -11.84 -1.99 -11.03
C ARG A 44 -10.42 -1.63 -10.64
N ALA A 45 -9.70 -0.92 -11.51
CA ALA A 45 -8.36 -0.40 -11.21
C ALA A 45 -8.33 0.52 -9.97
N ARG A 46 -9.44 1.20 -9.68
CA ARG A 46 -9.58 2.11 -8.52
C ARG A 46 -10.26 1.45 -7.32
N ASN A 47 -11.17 0.52 -7.56
CA ASN A 47 -11.84 -0.29 -6.56
C ASN A 47 -11.76 -1.77 -6.98
N PRO A 48 -10.78 -2.53 -6.49
CA PRO A 48 -10.57 -3.93 -6.88
C PRO A 48 -11.77 -4.85 -6.59
N LEU A 49 -12.65 -4.44 -5.68
CA LEU A 49 -13.88 -5.17 -5.38
C LEU A 49 -14.98 -4.97 -6.43
N SER A 50 -14.86 -3.97 -7.30
CA SER A 50 -15.84 -3.59 -8.32
C SER A 50 -17.27 -3.45 -7.79
N ARG A 51 -17.42 -2.96 -6.55
CA ARG A 51 -18.71 -2.75 -5.88
C ARG A 51 -19.09 -1.28 -5.81
N VAL A 52 -20.38 -1.00 -5.80
CA VAL A 52 -20.97 0.33 -5.55
C VAL A 52 -21.88 0.28 -4.32
N ALA A 53 -22.11 1.39 -3.60
CA ALA A 53 -21.56 2.73 -3.83
C ALA A 53 -20.13 2.90 -3.31
N VAL A 54 -19.32 3.72 -3.97
CA VAL A 54 -17.98 4.11 -3.49
C VAL A 54 -17.97 5.59 -3.18
N LEU A 55 -17.61 5.94 -1.95
CA LEU A 55 -17.43 7.32 -1.53
C LEU A 55 -15.92 7.60 -1.47
N THR A 56 -15.45 8.58 -2.23
CA THR A 56 -14.06 9.04 -2.15
C THR A 56 -14.00 10.45 -1.60
N THR A 57 -13.19 10.60 -0.55
CA THR A 57 -12.74 11.92 -0.07
C THR A 57 -11.40 12.24 -0.74
N PRO A 58 -11.15 13.48 -1.19
CA PRO A 58 -9.82 13.86 -1.69
C PRO A 58 -8.76 13.93 -0.59
N THR A 59 -9.16 14.16 0.67
CA THR A 59 -8.23 14.45 1.77
C THR A 59 -7.82 13.23 2.60
N TRP A 60 -8.73 12.31 2.94
CA TRP A 60 -8.40 11.15 3.81
C TRP A 60 -7.29 10.25 3.27
N TRP A 61 -7.23 10.05 1.94
CA TRP A 61 -6.20 9.25 1.30
C TRP A 61 -4.86 9.97 1.34
N SER A 62 -4.84 11.25 0.94
CA SER A 62 -3.62 12.07 1.00
C SER A 62 -3.08 12.19 2.42
N VAL A 63 -3.94 12.48 3.42
CA VAL A 63 -3.55 12.55 4.83
C VAL A 63 -2.97 11.22 5.32
N ARG A 64 -3.53 10.08 4.90
CA ARG A 64 -3.02 8.76 5.29
C ARG A 64 -1.70 8.41 4.58
N VAL A 65 -1.55 8.79 3.31
CA VAL A 65 -0.30 8.62 2.56
C VAL A 65 0.80 9.50 3.12
N ASP A 66 0.51 10.74 3.48
CA ASP A 66 1.48 11.66 4.08
C ASP A 66 1.89 11.18 5.48
N CYS A 67 0.93 10.68 6.26
CA CYS A 67 1.21 10.06 7.56
C CYS A 67 2.09 8.81 7.41
N LEU A 68 1.79 7.93 6.45
CA LEU A 68 2.60 6.75 6.14
C LEU A 68 4.02 7.13 5.69
N ARG A 69 4.17 8.12 4.81
CA ARG A 69 5.49 8.63 4.40
C ARG A 69 6.27 9.18 5.58
N SER A 70 5.61 9.94 6.45
CA SER A 70 6.24 10.46 7.67
C SER A 70 6.69 9.35 8.60
N GLN A 71 5.86 8.32 8.82
CA GLN A 71 6.22 7.14 9.62
C GLN A 71 7.40 6.37 9.03
N VAL A 72 7.42 6.17 7.70
CA VAL A 72 8.53 5.51 7.01
C VAL A 72 9.82 6.34 7.13
N GLY A 73 9.74 7.66 6.96
CA GLY A 73 10.88 8.57 7.15
C GLY A 73 11.45 8.50 8.56
N GLN A 74 10.59 8.59 9.59
CA GLN A 74 10.99 8.47 10.99
C GLN A 74 11.58 7.09 11.32
N GLY A 75 11.02 6.02 10.74
CA GLY A 75 11.57 4.67 10.90
C GLY A 75 12.96 4.53 10.29
N LEU A 76 13.19 5.14 9.12
CA LEU A 76 14.49 5.14 8.46
C LEU A 76 15.54 5.92 9.27
N GLU A 77 15.20 7.12 9.73
CA GLU A 77 16.05 7.93 10.62
C GLU A 77 16.38 7.20 11.93
N ALA A 78 15.40 6.50 12.51
CA ALA A 78 15.62 5.72 13.73
C ALA A 78 16.55 4.52 13.51
N ILE A 79 16.49 3.86 12.34
CA ILE A 79 17.40 2.77 11.97
C ILE A 79 18.82 3.32 11.73
N GLU A 80 18.94 4.46 11.05
CA GLU A 80 20.23 5.12 10.81
C GLU A 80 20.88 5.58 12.12
N ALA A 81 20.09 6.16 13.04
CA ALA A 81 20.56 6.59 14.36
C ALA A 81 21.01 5.40 15.24
N GLN A 82 20.40 4.22 15.06
CA GLN A 82 20.79 2.99 15.77
C GLN A 82 21.99 2.26 15.15
N THR A 83 22.45 2.71 13.98
CA THR A 83 23.56 2.05 13.26
C THR A 83 24.76 2.97 13.00
N PRO A 84 25.37 3.62 14.02
CA PRO A 84 26.65 4.31 13.83
C PRO A 84 27.82 3.34 13.60
N GLU A 85 27.69 2.07 14.01
CA GLU A 85 28.81 1.10 14.02
C GLU A 85 29.06 0.35 12.71
N ALA A 86 28.11 0.33 11.76
CA ALA A 86 28.29 -0.39 10.49
C ALA A 86 29.33 0.27 9.54
N ARG A 87 29.79 1.49 9.85
CA ARG A 87 30.87 2.16 9.12
C ARG A 87 32.27 1.85 9.68
N SER A 88 32.42 1.61 10.98
CA SER A 88 33.75 1.39 11.59
C SER A 88 34.19 -0.07 11.57
N GLN A 89 33.28 -1.05 11.61
CA GLN A 89 33.68 -2.46 11.65
C GLN A 89 34.12 -3.05 10.29
N LYS A 90 33.98 -2.31 9.17
CA LYS A 90 34.31 -2.83 7.83
C LYS A 90 35.76 -2.56 7.39
N LEU A 91 36.58 -1.86 8.18
CA LEU A 91 37.97 -1.54 7.82
C LEU A 91 39.03 -2.28 8.65
N ASP A 92 38.70 -2.82 9.83
CA ASP A 92 39.71 -3.49 10.68
C ASP A 92 39.77 -5.01 10.50
N GLY A 93 38.85 -5.62 9.75
CA GLY A 93 38.76 -7.08 9.59
C GLY A 93 39.47 -7.69 8.38
N LEU A 94 40.12 -6.88 7.52
CA LEU A 94 40.57 -7.34 6.20
C LEU A 94 42.10 -7.48 6.06
N VAL A 95 42.80 -7.89 7.12
CA VAL A 95 44.16 -8.44 6.99
C VAL A 95 44.36 -9.61 7.96
N ALA A 96 44.02 -10.81 7.50
CA ALA A 96 44.74 -12.02 7.90
C ALA A 96 44.62 -13.05 6.76
N PRO A 97 45.75 -13.51 6.18
CA PRO A 97 45.73 -14.58 5.18
C PRO A 97 45.46 -15.91 5.88
N HIS A 98 44.33 -16.56 5.57
CA HIS A 98 44.10 -17.93 6.03
C HIS A 98 44.85 -18.92 5.11
N PRO A 99 45.68 -19.82 5.68
CA PRO A 99 46.41 -20.82 4.92
C PRO A 99 45.48 -21.93 4.40
N MET A 100 45.85 -22.47 3.24
CA MET A 100 45.25 -23.65 2.62
C MET A 100 45.32 -24.88 3.52
N ALA A 101 44.20 -25.61 3.66
CA ALA A 101 44.20 -27.06 3.82
C ALA A 101 42.83 -27.67 3.52
N SER A 102 42.72 -28.21 2.31
CA SER A 102 42.18 -29.53 1.96
C SER A 102 41.51 -30.36 3.06
N THR A 103 40.22 -30.66 2.90
CA THR A 103 39.64 -32.03 2.87
C THR A 103 38.11 -31.94 2.81
N LEU A 104 37.51 -32.45 1.73
CA LEU A 104 36.05 -32.66 1.63
C LEU A 104 35.73 -34.08 2.15
N PRO A 105 34.85 -34.25 3.14
CA PRO A 105 34.24 -35.54 3.36
C PRO A 105 33.08 -35.78 2.37
N SER A 106 33.08 -37.00 1.84
CA SER A 106 32.15 -37.58 0.87
C SER A 106 30.67 -37.45 1.27
N SER A 107 29.83 -37.17 0.26
CA SER A 107 28.37 -37.06 0.34
C SER A 107 27.72 -38.29 1.00
N PRO A 108 26.67 -38.10 1.82
CA PRO A 108 25.84 -39.21 2.29
C PRO A 108 24.89 -39.70 1.19
N GLU A 109 24.88 -41.02 0.98
CA GLU A 109 23.92 -41.74 0.15
C GLU A 109 22.53 -41.68 0.80
N TRP A 110 21.53 -41.22 0.04
CA TRP A 110 20.12 -41.31 0.43
C TRP A 110 19.49 -42.54 -0.25
N PRO A 111 18.91 -43.49 0.48
CA PRO A 111 18.13 -44.58 -0.12
C PRO A 111 16.75 -44.07 -0.53
N PHE A 112 16.23 -44.64 -1.63
CA PHE A 112 14.92 -44.38 -2.24
C PHE A 112 13.74 -44.53 -1.27
#